data_AF-A0A2D9Z4U3-F1
#
_entry.id   AF-A0A2D9Z4U3-F1
#
_cell.length_a   1.000
_cell.length_b   1.000
_cell.length_c   1.000
_cell.angle_alpha   90.00
_cell.angle_beta   90.00
_cell.angle_gamma   90.00
#
_symmetry.space_group_name_H-M   'P 1'
#
loop_
_entity.id
_entity.type
_entity.pdbx_description
1 polymer ?
#
loop_
_entity_poly.entity_id
_entity_poly.type
_entity_poly.pdbx_seq_one_letter_code
_entity_poly.pdbx_strand_id
1 'polypeptide(L)' 'MLDNESQEEKFNRGLDLFVESVLKPDHKLRQCAHNQKCYHELMYIRQYVLDYCNTLRRP' A
#
# COMPACT_ATOMS: atom_id res chain seq x y z
N MET A 1 15.59 9.53 -23.47
CA MET A 1 16.45 9.55 -22.27
C MET A 1 16.57 8.12 -21.80
N LEU A 2 17.77 7.56 -21.74
CA LEU A 2 17.99 6.24 -21.14
C LEU A 2 17.88 6.44 -19.63
N ASP A 3 16.87 5.80 -19.02
CA ASP A 3 16.73 5.74 -17.57
C ASP A 3 17.98 5.07 -16.98
N ASN A 4 18.86 5.89 -16.42
CA ASN A 4 20.11 5.45 -15.80
C ASN A 4 19.92 5.03 -14.33
N GLU A 5 18.68 4.96 -13.86
CA GLU A 5 18.33 4.59 -12.48
C GLU A 5 18.49 3.08 -12.24
N SER A 6 18.93 2.73 -11.04
CA SER A 6 19.06 1.34 -10.62
C SER A 6 17.68 0.67 -10.50
N GLN A 7 17.64 -0.66 -10.60
CA GLN A 7 16.40 -1.40 -10.38
C GLN A 7 15.88 -1.24 -8.94
N GLU A 8 16.77 -0.98 -7.99
CA GLU A 8 16.43 -0.77 -6.57
C GLU A 8 15.74 0.58 -6.37
N GLU A 9 16.22 1.63 -7.02
CA GLU A 9 15.59 2.97 -7.00
C GLU A 9 14.17 2.92 -7.57
N LYS A 10 14.00 2.23 -8.71
CA LYS A 10 12.68 2.03 -9.33
C LYS A 10 11.75 1.21 -8.44
N PHE A 11 12.28 0.16 -7.80
CA PHE A 11 11.52 -0.66 -6.87
C PHE A 11 11.05 0.12 -5.65
N ASN A 12 11.96 0.87 -5.01
CA ASN A 12 11.64 1.69 -3.84
C ASN A 12 10.59 2.77 -4.17
N ARG A 13 10.67 3.39 -5.36
CA ARG A 13 9.65 4.33 -5.84
C ARG A 13 8.29 3.67 -6.07
N GLY A 14 8.28 2.47 -6.65
CA GLY A 14 7.07 1.67 -6.79
C GLY A 14 6.45 1.30 -5.44
N LEU A 15 7.30 0.95 -4.46
CA LEU A 15 6.89 0.66 -3.09
C LEU A 15 6.26 1.90 -2.43
N ASP A 16 6.88 3.06 -2.55
CA ASP A 16 6.36 4.31 -2.00
C ASP A 16 4.98 4.67 -2.62
N LEU A 17 4.84 4.59 -3.95
CA LEU A 17 3.56 4.79 -4.64
C LEU A 17 2.48 3.80 -4.19
N PHE A 18 2.85 2.53 -3.97
CA PHE A 18 1.92 1.53 -3.48
C PHE A 18 1.48 1.82 -2.04
N VAL A 19 2.40 2.19 -1.14
CA VAL A 19 2.09 2.62 0.23
C VAL A 19 1.12 3.80 0.22
N GLU A 20 1.36 4.81 -0.61
CA GLU A 20 0.41 5.92 -0.79
C GLU A 20 -0.97 5.44 -1.23
N SER A 21 -1.04 4.48 -2.16
CA SER A 21 -2.31 3.92 -2.65
C SER A 21 -3.09 3.21 -1.54
N VAL A 22 -2.39 2.50 -0.64
CA VAL A 22 -2.99 1.82 0.53
C VAL A 22 -3.42 2.84 1.60
N LEU A 23 -2.67 3.94 1.76
CA LEU A 23 -2.99 4.99 2.71
C LEU A 23 -4.22 5.81 2.29
N LYS A 24 -4.39 6.03 0.99
CA LYS A 24 -5.51 6.76 0.41
C LYS A 24 -6.84 6.07 0.76
N PRO A 25 -7.84 6.80 1.28
CA PRO A 25 -9.13 6.23 1.61
C PRO A 25 -9.94 5.87 0.35
N ASP A 26 -10.24 4.59 0.15
CA ASP A 26 -11.28 4.17 -0.80
C ASP A 26 -12.64 4.13 -0.09
N HIS A 27 -13.47 5.15 -0.36
CA HIS A 27 -14.79 5.28 0.24
C HIS A 27 -15.76 4.16 -0.18
N LYS A 28 -15.67 3.66 -1.43
CA LYS A 28 -16.55 2.59 -1.92
C LYS A 28 -16.23 1.27 -1.23
N LEU A 29 -14.93 0.95 -1.12
CA LEU A 29 -14.47 -0.24 -0.42
C LEU A 29 -14.87 -0.20 1.06
N ARG A 30 -14.69 0.94 1.73
CA ARG A 30 -15.08 1.12 3.14
C ARG A 30 -16.59 0.97 3.34
N GLN A 31 -17.40 1.54 2.46
CA GLN A 31 -18.85 1.37 2.50
C GLN A 31 -19.25 -0.11 2.33
N CYS A 32 -18.60 -0.81 1.40
CA CYS A 32 -18.78 -2.24 1.19
C CYS A 32 -18.43 -3.05 2.45
N ALA A 33 -17.33 -2.70 3.13
CA ALA A 33 -16.92 -3.35 4.37
C ALA A 33 -17.88 -3.08 5.54
N HIS A 34 -18.47 -1.88 5.63
CA HIS A 34 -19.54 -1.63 6.60
C HIS A 34 -20.79 -2.46 6.30
N ASN A 35 -21.23 -2.53 5.04
CA ASN A 35 -22.39 -3.33 4.63
C ASN A 35 -22.19 -4.83 4.94
N GLN A 36 -20.95 -5.32 4.80
CA GLN A 36 -20.56 -6.70 5.10
C GLN A 36 -20.13 -6.93 6.56
N LYS A 37 -20.20 -5.90 7.42
CA LYS A 37 -19.80 -5.95 8.84
C LYS A 37 -18.35 -6.39 9.08
N CYS A 38 -17.44 -6.02 8.19
CA CYS A 38 -16.01 -6.37 8.25
C CYS A 38 -15.06 -5.16 8.19
N TYR A 39 -15.53 -3.97 8.61
CA TYR A 39 -14.76 -2.74 8.52
C TYR A 39 -13.49 -2.74 9.39
N HIS A 40 -13.57 -3.29 10.61
CA HIS A 40 -12.41 -3.32 11.51
C HIS A 40 -11.33 -4.27 10.99
N GLU A 41 -11.75 -5.43 10.49
CA GLU A 41 -10.89 -6.42 9.84
C GLU A 41 -10.19 -5.81 8.62
N LEU A 42 -10.92 -5.05 7.79
CA LEU A 42 -10.31 -4.32 6.68
C LEU A 42 -9.22 -3.34 7.15
N MET A 43 -9.44 -2.62 8.25
CA MET A 43 -8.44 -1.69 8.79
C MET A 43 -7.23 -2.41 9.41
N TYR A 44 -7.42 -3.57 10.04
CA TYR A 44 -6.31 -4.40 10.53
C TYR A 44 -5.47 -4.96 9.38
N ILE A 45 -6.11 -5.50 8.34
CA ILE A 45 -5.43 -5.99 7.15
C ILE A 45 -4.64 -4.86 6.48
N ARG A 46 -5.23 -3.66 6.38
CA ARG A 46 -4.52 -2.48 5.88
C ARG A 46 -3.24 -2.22 6.69
N GLN A 47 -3.29 -2.27 8.01
CA GLN A 47 -2.12 -2.06 8.85
C GLN A 47 -1.06 -3.14 8.62
N TYR A 48 -1.45 -4.42 8.57
CA TYR A 48 -0.53 -5.53 8.31
C TYR A 48 0.18 -5.40 6.96
N VAL A 49 -0.55 -4.96 5.92
CA VAL A 49 0.05 -4.71 4.60
C VAL A 49 1.05 -3.56 4.67
N LEU A 50 0.72 -2.45 5.37
CA LEU A 50 1.65 -1.32 5.53
C LEU A 50 2.91 -1.73 6.30
N ASP A 51 2.77 -2.51 7.37
CA ASP A 51 3.90 -3.02 8.14
C ASP A 51 4.80 -3.90 7.29
N TYR A 52 4.20 -4.78 6.47
CA TYR A 52 4.96 -5.61 5.53
C TYR A 52 5.66 -4.77 4.46
N CYS A 53 4.99 -3.76 3.88
CA CYS A 53 5.59 -2.85 2.92
C CYS A 53 6.87 -2.20 3.47
N ASN A 54 6.89 -1.82 4.74
CA ASN A 54 8.09 -1.25 5.37
C ASN A 54 9.29 -2.20 5.39
N THR A 55 9.06 -3.52 5.38
CA THR A 55 10.14 -4.53 5.34
C THR A 55 10.72 -4.75 3.95
N LEU A 56 10.07 -4.26 2.89
CA LEU A 56 10.45 -4.52 1.50
C LEU A 56 11.48 -3.52 0.94
N ARG A 57 11.82 -2.46 1.69
CA ARG A 57 12.71 -1.41 1.20
C ARG A 57 14.10 -1.98 0.91
N ARG A 58 14.61 -1.70 -0.28
CA ARG A 58 15.94 -2.14 -0.72
C ARG A 58 17.01 -1.14 -0.26
N PRO A 59 18.23 -1.61 0.05
CA PRO A 59 19.35 -0.75 0.43
C PRO A 59 19.69 0.27 -0.66
#